data_AF-A0A1W9SIZ6-F1
#
_entry.id   AF-A0A1W9SIZ6-F1
#
_cell.length_a   1.000
_cell.length_b   1.000
_cell.length_c   1.000
_cell.angle_alpha   90.00
_cell.angle_beta   90.00
_cell.angle_gamma   90.00
#
_symmetry.space_group_name_H-M   'P 1'
#
loop_
_entity.id
_entity.type
_entity.pdbx_description
1 polymer ?
#
loop_
_entity_poly.entity_id
_entity_poly.type
_entity_poly.pdbx_seq_one_letter_code
_entity_poly.pdbx_strand_id
1 'polypeptide(L)'
;MKINKQNYEIFFIDYLDNNLSKNKLKELNEFLEKNPELSNELNELKNFNLKDFSEENIVFEEKNILKKKYISEDKEISKENFENLCVANLENDITKTLKNELKNHINNDENKKKEFLLFQKIKFFPNKKIIFNRKNELKKKFFYANRKSIFMTISSMAAIFLLK
;
A
#
# COMPACT_ATOMS: atom_id res chain seq x y z
N MET A 1 8.77 28.90 2.03
CA MET A 1 7.32 28.64 2.20
C MET A 1 6.97 29.14 3.59
N LYS A 2 6.03 30.09 3.69
CA LYS A 2 5.65 30.64 5.00
C LYS A 2 4.65 29.71 5.68
N ILE A 3 4.78 29.55 6.99
CA ILE A 3 3.85 28.79 7.81
C ILE A 3 2.50 29.51 7.93
N ASN A 4 1.40 28.75 7.86
CA ASN A 4 0.03 29.20 8.01
C ASN A 4 -0.85 28.05 8.58
N LYS A 5 -2.10 28.34 8.92
CA LYS A 5 -3.04 27.36 9.50
C LYS A 5 -3.38 26.16 8.60
N GLN A 6 -3.03 26.19 7.32
CA GLN A 6 -3.28 25.09 6.38
C GLN A 6 -2.06 24.19 6.18
N ASN A 7 -0.86 24.63 6.60
CA ASN A 7 0.39 23.89 6.37
C ASN A 7 1.23 23.68 7.62
N TYR A 8 0.81 24.17 8.79
CA TYR A 8 1.56 24.09 10.04
C TYR A 8 1.86 22.64 10.47
N GLU A 9 0.96 21.70 10.19
CA GLU A 9 1.15 20.28 10.47
C GLU A 9 2.43 19.73 9.81
N ILE A 10 2.72 20.15 8.58
CA ILE A 10 3.94 19.75 7.85
C ILE A 10 5.19 20.26 8.59
N PHE A 11 5.14 21.50 9.09
CA PHE A 11 6.23 22.06 9.89
C PHE A 11 6.35 21.39 11.27
N PHE A 12 5.26 20.89 11.84
CA PHE A 12 5.27 20.14 13.10
C PHE A 12 5.99 18.80 12.92
N ILE A 13 5.65 18.05 11.87
CA ILE A 13 6.33 16.78 11.55
C ILE A 13 7.82 17.02 11.28
N ASP A 14 8.17 17.98 10.41
CA ASP A 14 9.58 18.31 10.12
C ASP A 14 10.35 18.76 11.37
N TYR A 15 9.68 19.39 12.34
CA TYR A 15 10.27 19.81 13.60
C TYR A 15 10.47 18.64 14.57
N LEU A 16 9.49 17.75 14.71
CA LEU A 16 9.59 16.52 15.51
C LEU A 16 10.70 15.60 14.96
N ASP A 17 10.86 15.56 13.64
CA ASP A 17 11.90 14.79 12.94
C ASP A 17 13.29 15.48 12.92
N ASN A 18 13.43 16.66 13.54
CA ASN A 18 14.66 17.49 13.52
C ASN A 18 15.15 17.88 12.10
N ASN A 19 14.26 17.90 11.10
CA ASN A 19 14.57 18.23 9.71
C ASN A 19 14.41 19.73 9.38
N LEU A 20 14.04 20.55 10.38
CA LEU A 20 13.77 21.97 10.20
C LEU A 20 15.07 22.81 10.25
N SER A 21 15.34 23.56 9.17
CA SER A 21 16.45 24.53 9.14
C SER A 21 16.25 25.67 10.15
N LYS A 22 17.34 26.29 10.64
CA LYS A 22 17.31 27.40 11.63
C LYS A 22 16.36 28.56 11.26
N ASN A 23 16.29 28.92 9.98
CA ASN A 23 15.39 29.99 9.51
C ASN A 23 13.91 29.60 9.65
N LYS A 24 13.57 28.35 9.31
CA LYS A 24 12.20 27.82 9.45
C LYS A 24 11.80 27.59 10.91
N LEU A 25 12.75 27.25 11.79
CA LEU A 25 12.50 27.18 13.24
C LEU A 25 12.07 28.52 13.81
N LYS A 26 12.72 29.61 13.37
CA LYS A 26 12.33 30.95 13.78
C LYS A 26 10.92 31.30 13.30
N GLU A 27 10.60 31.00 12.04
CA GLU A 27 9.24 31.21 11.50
C GLU A 27 8.17 30.38 12.23
N LEU A 28 8.49 29.14 12.61
CA LEU A 28 7.61 28.28 13.42
C LEU A 28 7.38 28.88 14.81
N ASN A 29 8.43 29.32 15.50
CA ASN A 29 8.32 29.94 16.83
C ASN A 29 7.50 31.23 16.80
N GLU A 30 7.74 32.11 15.82
CA GLU A 30 6.95 33.35 15.63
C GLU A 30 5.47 33.06 15.33
N PHE A 31 5.17 31.92 14.70
CA PHE A 31 3.81 31.48 14.43
C PHE A 31 3.12 30.88 15.66
N LEU A 32 3.87 30.13 16.48
CA LEU A 32 3.39 29.56 17.74
C LEU A 32 3.12 30.63 18.81
N GLU A 33 3.94 31.69 18.89
CA GLU A 33 3.68 32.84 19.77
C GLU A 33 2.33 33.52 19.46
N LYS A 34 1.93 33.52 18.19
CA LYS A 34 0.64 34.10 17.74
C LYS A 34 -0.54 33.13 17.89
N ASN A 35 -0.29 31.83 18.06
CA ASN A 35 -1.31 30.79 18.14
C ASN A 35 -0.99 29.83 19.31
N PRO A 36 -1.24 30.25 20.57
CA PRO A 36 -0.91 29.45 21.75
C PRO A 36 -1.60 28.08 21.77
N GLU A 37 -2.77 27.95 21.16
CA GLU A 37 -3.49 26.66 21.00
C GLU A 37 -2.63 25.63 20.25
N LEU A 38 -2.01 26.03 19.14
CA LEU A 38 -1.16 25.16 18.33
C LEU A 38 0.16 24.83 19.04
N SER A 39 0.62 25.71 19.94
CA SER A 39 1.79 25.41 20.78
C SER A 39 1.49 24.31 21.79
N ASN A 40 0.27 24.27 22.35
CA ASN A 40 -0.13 23.20 23.26
C ASN A 40 -0.22 21.87 22.51
N GLU A 41 -0.84 21.86 21.33
CA GLU A 41 -0.90 20.68 20.45
C GLU A 41 0.50 20.13 20.14
N LEU A 42 1.46 20.99 19.78
CA LEU A 42 2.83 20.56 19.51
C LEU A 42 3.52 19.97 20.75
N ASN A 43 3.24 20.51 21.93
CA ASN A 43 3.79 19.99 23.18
C ASN A 43 3.16 18.63 23.56
N GLU A 44 1.86 18.44 23.33
CA GLU A 44 1.19 17.15 23.49
C GLU A 44 1.79 16.11 22.55
N LEU A 45 2.02 16.45 21.28
CA LEU A 45 2.65 15.57 20.30
C LEU A 45 4.10 15.21 20.66
N LYS A 46 4.88 16.15 21.23
CA LYS A 46 6.23 15.87 21.74
C LYS A 46 6.24 14.93 22.93
N ASN A 47 5.25 15.10 23.81
CA ASN A 47 5.11 14.30 25.02
C ASN A 47 4.47 12.94 24.72
N PHE A 48 3.92 12.74 23.52
CA PHE A 48 3.41 11.46 23.07
C PHE A 48 4.58 10.50 22.82
N ASN A 49 4.93 9.75 23.85
CA ASN A 49 5.93 8.70 23.76
C ASN A 49 5.24 7.35 23.66
N LEU A 50 5.46 6.63 22.55
CA LEU A 50 4.96 5.27 22.38
C LEU A 50 5.46 4.31 23.48
N LYS A 51 6.54 4.65 24.18
CA LYS A 51 7.07 3.87 25.32
C LYS A 51 6.21 3.94 26.58
N ASP A 52 5.36 4.97 26.73
CA ASP A 52 4.44 5.08 27.87
C ASP A 52 3.29 4.08 27.75
N PHE A 53 3.01 3.61 26.53
CA PHE A 53 2.23 2.42 26.25
C PHE A 53 3.15 1.20 26.33
N SER A 54 3.62 0.89 27.53
CA SER A 54 4.44 -0.31 27.75
C SER A 54 3.70 -1.54 27.20
N GLU A 55 4.31 -2.20 26.23
CA GLU A 55 3.81 -3.37 25.50
C GLU A 55 3.58 -4.60 26.39
N GLU A 56 3.81 -4.49 27.69
CA GLU A 56 3.93 -5.63 28.59
C GLU A 56 2.57 -6.21 29.05
N ASN A 57 1.44 -5.52 28.87
CA ASN A 57 0.15 -6.01 29.41
C ASN A 57 -1.08 -5.89 28.48
N ILE A 58 -0.96 -5.47 27.22
CA ILE A 58 -2.10 -5.50 26.27
C ILE A 58 -2.15 -6.87 25.60
N VAL A 59 -2.71 -7.85 26.30
CA VAL A 59 -2.93 -9.20 25.77
C VAL A 59 -4.33 -9.28 25.18
N PHE A 60 -4.42 -9.34 23.86
CA PHE A 60 -5.62 -9.85 23.21
C PHE A 60 -5.61 -11.38 23.31
N GLU A 61 -6.46 -11.95 24.16
CA GLU A 61 -6.45 -13.38 24.47
C GLU A 61 -6.71 -14.26 23.23
N GLU A 62 -7.65 -13.86 22.38
CA GLU A 62 -8.08 -14.66 21.24
C GLU A 62 -7.32 -14.38 19.94
N LYS A 63 -5.98 -14.30 19.94
CA LYS A 63 -5.21 -14.03 18.69
C LYS A 63 -5.52 -15.00 17.53
N ASN A 64 -6.04 -16.19 17.83
CA ASN A 64 -6.37 -17.20 16.84
C ASN A 64 -7.56 -16.84 15.94
N ILE A 65 -8.53 -16.03 16.38
CA ILE A 65 -9.64 -15.56 15.51
C ILE A 65 -9.18 -14.53 14.47
N LEU A 66 -8.07 -13.86 14.70
CA LEU A 66 -7.49 -12.93 13.73
C LEU A 66 -6.83 -13.64 12.54
N LYS A 67 -6.58 -14.95 12.64
CA LYS A 67 -6.00 -15.72 11.54
C LYS A 67 -7.07 -15.97 10.48
N LYS A 68 -6.79 -15.56 9.25
CA LYS A 68 -7.60 -15.95 8.09
C LYS A 68 -7.64 -17.48 8.03
N LYS A 69 -8.82 -18.06 8.23
CA LYS A 69 -9.04 -19.50 8.09
C LYS A 69 -8.96 -19.83 6.60
N TYR A 70 -7.76 -20.14 6.12
CA TYR A 70 -7.62 -20.74 4.80
C TYR A 70 -8.37 -22.07 4.80
N ILE A 71 -8.98 -22.34 3.65
CA ILE A 71 -9.74 -23.55 3.40
C ILE A 71 -8.71 -24.67 3.26
N SER A 72 -8.37 -25.27 4.39
CA SER A 72 -7.68 -26.57 4.43
C SER A 72 -8.61 -27.61 3.81
N GLU A 73 -8.03 -28.63 3.18
CA GLU A 73 -8.76 -29.72 2.51
C GLU A 73 -9.74 -30.47 3.44
N ASP A 74 -9.63 -30.27 4.76
CA ASP A 74 -10.42 -30.94 5.79
C ASP A 74 -11.56 -30.09 6.40
N LYS A 75 -11.92 -28.93 5.83
CA LYS A 75 -12.97 -28.05 6.39
C LYS A 75 -14.25 -28.04 5.57
N GLU A 76 -15.36 -28.29 6.26
CA GLU A 76 -16.71 -28.12 5.74
C GLU A 76 -16.94 -26.72 5.14
N ILE A 77 -17.66 -26.68 4.02
CA ILE A 77 -18.01 -25.43 3.35
C ILE A 77 -19.06 -24.68 4.18
N SER A 78 -18.59 -23.71 4.97
CA SER A 78 -19.45 -22.77 5.68
C SER A 78 -20.07 -21.75 4.73
N LYS A 79 -21.16 -21.10 5.18
CA LYS A 79 -21.80 -20.00 4.45
C LYS A 79 -20.82 -18.84 4.19
N GLU A 80 -19.91 -18.58 5.11
CA GLU A 80 -18.91 -17.50 5.01
C GLU A 80 -17.82 -17.79 3.97
N ASN A 81 -17.56 -19.07 3.67
CA ASN A 81 -16.49 -19.48 2.76
C ASN A 81 -16.98 -19.78 1.34
N PHE A 82 -18.29 -19.87 1.13
CA PHE A 82 -18.88 -20.28 -0.15
C PHE A 82 -18.51 -19.32 -1.29
N GLU A 83 -18.62 -18.01 -1.06
CA GLU A 83 -18.25 -16.99 -2.06
C GLU A 83 -16.78 -17.10 -2.47
N ASN A 84 -15.88 -17.24 -1.49
CA ASN A 84 -14.44 -17.41 -1.73
C ASN A 84 -14.15 -18.66 -2.57
N LEU A 85 -14.86 -19.77 -2.32
CA LEU A 85 -14.73 -20.99 -3.12
C LEU A 85 -15.29 -20.83 -4.53
N CYS A 86 -16.37 -20.07 -4.70
CA CYS A 86 -16.91 -19.75 -6.02
C CYS A 86 -15.88 -18.99 -6.86
N VAL A 87 -15.23 -17.98 -6.26
CA VAL A 87 -14.16 -17.20 -6.90
C VAL A 87 -12.94 -18.07 -7.21
N ALA A 88 -12.46 -18.84 -6.23
CA ALA A 88 -11.33 -19.75 -6.41
C ALA A 88 -11.58 -20.76 -7.55
N ASN A 89 -12.80 -21.29 -7.65
CA ASN A 89 -13.19 -22.18 -8.74
C ASN A 89 -13.23 -21.48 -10.12
N LEU A 90 -13.53 -20.18 -10.18
CA LEU A 90 -13.51 -19.40 -11.43
C LEU A 90 -12.11 -19.11 -11.93
N GLU A 91 -11.20 -18.86 -11.00
CA GLU A 91 -9.79 -18.57 -11.24
C GLU A 91 -8.96 -19.85 -11.48
N ASN A 92 -9.58 -21.02 -11.30
CA ASN A 92 -8.93 -22.34 -11.28
C ASN A 92 -7.88 -22.50 -10.15
N ASP A 93 -8.06 -21.76 -9.06
CA ASP A 93 -7.22 -21.81 -7.86
C ASP A 93 -7.89 -22.63 -6.75
N ILE A 94 -8.44 -23.79 -7.11
CA ILE A 94 -9.16 -24.70 -6.19
C ILE A 94 -8.63 -26.13 -6.33
N THR A 95 -8.46 -26.83 -5.21
CA THR A 95 -8.05 -28.24 -5.20
C THR A 95 -9.19 -29.15 -5.69
N LYS A 96 -8.83 -30.36 -6.14
CA LYS A 96 -9.80 -31.31 -6.71
C LYS A 96 -10.84 -31.80 -5.68
N THR A 97 -10.42 -31.97 -4.43
CA THR A 97 -11.27 -32.36 -3.29
C THR A 97 -12.33 -31.29 -3.02
N LEU A 98 -11.90 -30.05 -2.77
CA LEU A 98 -12.77 -28.90 -2.50
C LEU A 98 -13.72 -28.61 -3.67
N LYS A 99 -13.27 -28.81 -4.91
CA LYS A 99 -14.14 -28.64 -6.09
C LYS A 99 -15.30 -29.63 -6.11
N ASN A 100 -15.08 -30.86 -5.67
CA ASN A 100 -16.14 -31.87 -5.57
C ASN A 100 -17.11 -31.55 -4.44
N GLU A 101 -16.59 -31.12 -3.29
CA GLU A 101 -17.42 -30.68 -2.17
C GLU A 101 -18.27 -29.46 -2.52
N LEU A 102 -17.69 -28.48 -3.22
CA LEU A 102 -18.40 -27.30 -3.72
C LEU A 102 -19.57 -27.72 -4.63
N LYS A 103 -19.34 -28.67 -5.53
CA LYS A 103 -20.41 -29.21 -6.40
C LYS A 103 -21.52 -29.88 -5.58
N ASN A 104 -21.17 -30.67 -4.56
CA ASN A 104 -22.16 -31.28 -3.67
C ASN A 104 -22.98 -30.22 -2.94
N HIS A 105 -22.32 -29.18 -2.40
CA HIS A 105 -22.98 -28.07 -1.74
C HIS A 105 -23.91 -27.26 -2.66
N ILE A 106 -23.53 -27.08 -3.93
CA ILE A 106 -24.36 -26.42 -4.94
C ILE A 106 -25.57 -27.29 -5.31
N ASN A 107 -25.41 -28.60 -5.42
CA ASN A 107 -26.50 -29.50 -5.78
C ASN A 107 -27.55 -29.65 -4.68
N ASN A 108 -27.15 -29.47 -3.42
CA ASN A 108 -28.04 -29.58 -2.25
C ASN A 108 -28.89 -28.32 -2.00
N ASP A 109 -28.57 -27.17 -2.61
CA ASP A 109 -29.23 -25.89 -2.34
C ASP A 109 -29.41 -25.06 -3.63
N GLU A 110 -30.67 -24.85 -4.02
CA GLU A 110 -31.03 -24.12 -5.24
C GLU A 110 -30.61 -22.63 -5.18
N ASN A 111 -30.57 -22.02 -4.00
CA ASN A 111 -30.14 -20.62 -3.86
C ASN A 111 -28.64 -20.49 -4.12
N LYS A 112 -27.83 -21.40 -3.57
CA LYS A 112 -26.39 -21.47 -3.82
C LYS A 112 -26.07 -21.72 -5.29
N LYS A 113 -26.91 -22.49 -5.99
CA LYS A 113 -26.79 -22.67 -7.44
C LYS A 113 -26.98 -21.37 -8.21
N LYS A 114 -27.98 -20.55 -7.85
CA LYS A 114 -28.20 -19.23 -8.47
C LYS A 114 -27.02 -18.29 -8.21
N GLU A 115 -26.52 -18.28 -6.98
CA GLU A 115 -25.36 -17.48 -6.58
C GLU A 115 -24.08 -17.90 -7.34
N PHE A 116 -23.80 -19.20 -7.42
CA PHE A 116 -22.68 -19.73 -8.19
C PHE A 116 -22.76 -19.35 -9.67
N LEU A 117 -23.96 -19.39 -10.27
CA LEU A 117 -24.18 -18.94 -11.65
C LEU A 117 -23.94 -17.44 -11.83
N LEU A 118 -24.20 -16.62 -10.80
CA LEU A 118 -23.88 -15.20 -10.83
C LEU A 118 -22.37 -14.99 -10.85
N PHE A 119 -21.64 -15.68 -9.98
CA PHE A 119 -20.18 -15.68 -9.98
C PHE A 119 -19.60 -16.07 -11.35
N GLN A 120 -20.15 -17.10 -12.01
CA GLN A 120 -19.70 -17.50 -13.35
C GLN A 120 -19.77 -16.41 -14.41
N LYS A 121 -20.70 -15.46 -14.29
CA LYS A 121 -20.84 -14.35 -15.24
C LYS A 121 -19.77 -13.27 -15.08
N ILE A 122 -19.04 -13.26 -13.97
CA ILE A 122 -18.01 -12.25 -13.66
C ILE A 122 -16.75 -12.48 -14.50
N LYS A 123 -16.57 -13.67 -15.08
CA LYS A 123 -15.38 -13.98 -15.89
C LYS A 123 -15.42 -13.24 -17.23
N PHE A 124 -14.75 -12.09 -17.28
CA PHE A 124 -14.58 -11.32 -18.51
C PHE A 124 -13.48 -11.92 -19.38
N PHE A 125 -13.80 -12.13 -20.66
CA PHE A 125 -12.80 -12.46 -21.66
C PHE A 125 -12.37 -11.19 -22.38
N PRO A 126 -11.07 -10.88 -22.46
CA PRO A 126 -10.61 -9.71 -23.17
C PRO A 126 -10.99 -9.83 -24.66
N ASN A 127 -11.55 -8.75 -25.21
CA ASN A 127 -11.82 -8.69 -26.65
C ASN A 127 -10.50 -8.59 -27.41
N LYS A 128 -10.02 -9.73 -27.92
CA LYS A 128 -8.74 -9.82 -28.67
C LYS A 128 -8.74 -9.04 -29.99
N LYS A 129 -9.90 -8.55 -30.46
CA LYS A 129 -9.99 -7.66 -31.63
C LYS A 129 -9.54 -6.23 -31.32
N ILE A 130 -9.61 -5.82 -30.05
CA ILE A 130 -9.16 -4.50 -29.63
C ILE A 130 -7.64 -4.56 -29.48
N ILE A 131 -6.94 -4.10 -30.52
CA ILE A 131 -5.48 -4.08 -30.56
C ILE A 131 -5.02 -2.63 -30.44
N PHE A 132 -4.17 -2.36 -29.45
CA PHE A 132 -3.45 -1.10 -29.39
C PHE A 132 -2.22 -1.16 -30.31
N ASN A 133 -2.30 -0.49 -31.46
CA ASN A 133 -1.28 -0.59 -32.52
C ASN A 133 0.11 -0.10 -32.08
N ARG A 134 0.18 0.85 -31.13
CA ARG A 134 1.42 1.52 -30.74
C ARG A 134 2.02 0.99 -29.43
N LYS A 135 2.07 -0.33 -29.22
CA LYS A 135 2.59 -0.94 -27.97
C LYS A 135 3.97 -0.39 -27.54
N ASN A 136 4.81 0.02 -28.49
CA ASN A 136 6.11 0.61 -28.20
C ASN A 136 6.03 1.95 -27.45
N GLU A 137 4.96 2.73 -27.62
CA GLU A 137 4.72 3.99 -26.91
C GLU A 137 4.32 3.77 -25.44
N LEU A 138 3.83 2.58 -25.07
CA LEU A 138 3.48 2.25 -23.67
C LEU A 138 4.72 2.10 -22.78
N LYS A 139 5.91 1.90 -23.37
CA LYS A 139 7.16 1.74 -22.63
C LYS A 139 7.65 3.11 -22.16
N LYS A 140 7.54 3.38 -20.85
CA LYS A 140 8.25 4.50 -20.23
C LYS A 140 9.74 4.20 -20.23
N LYS A 141 10.48 4.79 -21.18
CA LYS A 141 11.94 4.68 -21.22
C LYS A 141 12.53 5.50 -20.08
N PHE A 142 12.84 4.85 -18.97
CA PHE A 142 13.69 5.43 -17.95
C PHE A 142 15.13 5.33 -18.43
N PHE A 143 15.67 6.44 -18.92
CA PHE A 143 17.10 6.55 -19.13
C PHE A 143 17.76 6.70 -17.77
N TYR A 144 18.26 5.60 -17.21
CA TYR A 144 19.29 5.67 -16.19
C TYR A 144 20.54 6.23 -16.87
N ALA A 145 20.62 7.56 -16.97
CA ALA A 145 21.86 8.21 -17.32
C ALA A 145 22.86 7.83 -16.22
N ASN A 146 23.79 6.93 -16.54
CA ASN A 146 24.83 6.51 -15.62
C ASN A 146 25.78 7.70 -15.47
N ARG A 147 25.41 8.67 -14.60
CA ARG A 147 26.04 9.99 -14.51
C ARG A 147 27.54 9.88 -14.32
N LYS A 148 28.02 8.83 -13.64
CA LYS A 148 29.44 8.51 -13.48
C LYS A 148 30.17 8.34 -14.82
N SER A 149 29.57 7.68 -15.82
CA SER A 149 30.17 7.49 -17.15
C SER A 149 30.25 8.80 -17.94
N ILE A 150 29.22 9.65 -17.82
CA ILE A 150 29.19 10.98 -18.45
C ILE A 150 30.25 11.90 -17.80
N PHE A 151 30.37 11.90 -16.47
CA PHE A 151 31.42 12.68 -15.79
C PHE A 151 32.84 12.17 -16.12
N MET A 152 33.06 10.86 -16.23
CA MET A 152 34.36 10.30 -16.61
C MET A 152 34.80 10.72 -18.03
N THR A 153 33.87 10.70 -18.99
CA THR A 153 34.18 11.12 -20.37
C THR A 153 34.47 12.62 -20.47
N ILE A 154 33.71 13.47 -19.78
CA ILE A 154 33.95 14.92 -19.74
C ILE A 154 35.32 15.23 -19.13
N SER A 155 35.69 14.61 -18.00
CA SER A 155 37.00 14.80 -17.38
C SER A 155 38.15 14.38 -18.28
N SER A 156 38.00 13.27 -19.03
CA SER A 156 39.02 12.82 -19.98
C SER A 156 39.20 13.79 -21.15
N MET A 157 38.11 14.37 -21.67
CA MET A 157 38.17 15.37 -22.74
C MET A 157 38.81 16.68 -22.25
N ALA A 158 38.48 17.12 -21.03
CA ALA A 158 39.09 18.30 -20.42
C ALA A 158 40.60 18.12 -20.19
N ALA A 159 41.03 16.93 -19.76
CA ALA A 159 42.45 16.61 -19.59
C ALA A 159 43.21 16.64 -20.93
N ILE A 160 42.62 16.12 -22.01
CA ILE A 160 43.20 16.20 -23.35
C ILE A 160 43.31 17.65 -23.83
N PHE A 161 42.32 18.49 -23.51
CA PHE A 161 42.33 19.92 -23.84
C PHE A 161 43.37 20.71 -23.03
N LEU A 162 43.65 20.30 -21.79
CA LEU A 162 44.68 20.90 -20.92
C LEU A 162 46.11 20.47 -21.26
N LEU A 163 46.27 19.34 -21.95
CA LEU A 163 47.56 18.81 -22.40
C LEU A 163 48.01 19.34 -23.78
N LYS A 164 47.29 20.33 -24.32
CA LYS A 164 47.56 20.97 -25.61
C LYS A 164 47.91 22.44 -25.40
#